data_AF-A0A8C0IP02-F1
#
_entry.id   AF-A0A8C0IP02-F1
#
_cell.length_a   1.000
_cell.length_b   1.000
_cell.length_c   1.000
_cell.angle_alpha   90.00
_cell.angle_beta   90.00
_cell.angle_gamma   90.00
#
_symmetry.space_group_name_H-M   'P 1'
#
loop_
_entity.id
_entity.type
_entity.pdbx_description
1 polymer ?
#
loop_
_entity_poly.entity_id
_entity_poly.type
_entity_poly.pdbx_seq_one_letter_code
_entity_poly.pdbx_strand_id
1 'polypeptide(L)'
;MYFFKPLQRIVWVFWNLQTHCLSWSFPVGALNVEFSRPVNLEEAKRINPEVREGGRYAPEDCKALQKVAIIIPFRNRDEHLKYWLYYLHPILQRQQLDYGVYVINQGGEETFNRAKLLNIGFKEALKEYDYGCFVFSDVDLIPMDDRNIYKCYSQPRHLSVSMDKFGFRLPYNQYFGGVSALSKEQFVKINGFPNNYWGWGGEDDDIYNRLYFKGMRISRPDAVIGKCRMIRHSRDHNNEPNPQRFDRIARTRETMNSDGLNTLSYKVLKTEKYPLYTKITVDVGSPKN
;
A
#
# COMPACT_ATOMS: atom_id res chain seq x y z
N MET A 1 -58.14 -25.02 42.90
CA MET A 1 -58.29 -23.89 41.95
C MET A 1 -56.94 -23.17 41.92
N TYR A 2 -56.01 -23.62 41.05
CA TYR A 2 -54.67 -23.07 40.96
C TYR A 2 -54.62 -22.03 39.83
N PHE A 3 -54.28 -20.79 40.19
CA PHE A 3 -54.08 -19.67 39.27
C PHE A 3 -52.81 -19.88 38.44
N PHE A 4 -52.93 -19.88 37.11
CA PHE A 4 -51.79 -19.71 36.20
C PHE A 4 -51.50 -18.20 36.04
N LYS A 5 -50.27 -17.76 36.36
CA LYS A 5 -49.73 -16.46 35.93
C LYS A 5 -49.05 -16.63 34.56
N PRO A 6 -49.15 -15.64 33.65
CA PRO A 6 -48.57 -15.74 32.32
C PRO A 6 -47.05 -15.53 32.34
N LEU A 7 -46.32 -16.34 31.56
CA LEU A 7 -44.90 -16.15 31.29
C LEU A 7 -44.66 -14.83 30.54
N GLN A 8 -43.75 -14.00 31.05
CA GLN A 8 -43.22 -12.84 30.33
C GLN A 8 -42.42 -13.31 29.12
N ARG A 9 -42.70 -12.70 27.96
CA ARG A 9 -41.93 -12.85 26.72
C ARG A 9 -40.47 -12.42 26.97
N ILE A 10 -39.56 -13.38 26.85
CA ILE A 10 -38.14 -13.13 26.72
C ILE A 10 -37.93 -12.41 25.37
N VAL A 11 -37.49 -11.16 25.44
CA VAL A 11 -37.02 -10.40 24.27
C VAL A 11 -35.66 -10.98 23.90
N TRP A 12 -35.57 -11.64 22.74
CA TRP A 12 -34.30 -12.03 22.16
C TRP A 12 -33.56 -10.78 21.70
N VAL A 13 -32.63 -10.30 22.52
CA VAL A 13 -31.60 -9.35 22.07
C VAL A 13 -30.64 -10.16 21.19
N PHE A 14 -30.79 -10.07 19.87
CA PHE A 14 -29.79 -10.55 18.93
C PHE A 14 -28.53 -9.69 19.10
N TRP A 15 -27.60 -10.15 19.92
CA TRP A 15 -26.23 -9.68 19.83
C TRP A 15 -25.68 -10.13 18.48
N ASN A 16 -25.47 -9.17 17.58
CA ASN A 16 -24.84 -9.41 16.29
C ASN A 16 -23.34 -9.68 16.54
N LEU A 17 -23.02 -10.90 16.98
CA LEU A 17 -21.66 -11.38 17.17
C LEU A 17 -21.05 -11.66 15.79
N GLN A 18 -20.70 -10.59 15.09
CA GLN A 18 -19.94 -10.70 13.86
C GLN A 18 -18.57 -11.30 14.21
N THR A 19 -18.36 -12.56 13.84
CA THR A 19 -17.11 -13.25 14.10
C THR A 19 -16.01 -12.66 13.24
N HIS A 20 -14.75 -12.73 13.71
CA HIS A 20 -13.60 -12.39 12.87
C HIS A 20 -13.65 -13.22 11.59
N CYS A 21 -13.32 -12.61 10.45
CA CYS A 21 -13.29 -13.30 9.16
C CYS A 21 -12.55 -14.61 9.31
N LEU A 22 -13.34 -15.69 9.26
CA LEU A 22 -12.86 -17.05 9.25
C LEU A 22 -12.09 -17.19 7.92
N SER A 23 -10.90 -17.77 7.95
CA SER A 23 -9.97 -17.88 6.82
C SER A 23 -10.48 -18.66 5.60
N TRP A 24 -11.79 -18.91 5.50
CA TRP A 24 -12.42 -19.88 4.61
C TRP A 24 -12.89 -19.28 3.28
N SER A 25 -12.85 -17.95 3.07
CA SER A 25 -12.82 -17.39 1.71
C SER A 25 -11.37 -17.35 1.22
N PHE A 26 -10.88 -18.48 0.74
CA PHE A 26 -9.45 -18.63 0.49
C PHE A 26 -8.97 -17.82 -0.72
N PRO A 27 -7.75 -17.27 -0.64
CA PRO A 27 -6.95 -16.97 -1.81
C PRO A 27 -6.98 -18.15 -2.81
N VAL A 28 -7.15 -17.88 -4.11
CA VAL A 28 -7.18 -18.93 -5.13
C VAL A 28 -5.78 -19.47 -5.47
N GLY A 29 -4.74 -18.83 -4.94
CA GLY A 29 -3.34 -19.17 -5.17
C GLY A 29 -2.78 -18.42 -6.37
N ALA A 30 -2.06 -19.14 -7.23
CA ALA A 30 -1.36 -18.56 -8.36
C ALA A 30 -2.32 -17.94 -9.38
N LEU A 31 -1.97 -16.75 -9.88
CA LEU A 31 -2.75 -15.96 -10.82
C LEU A 31 -1.98 -15.79 -12.13
N ASN A 32 -2.68 -15.86 -13.25
CA ASN A 32 -2.12 -15.43 -14.52
C ASN A 32 -2.25 -13.90 -14.66
N VAL A 33 -1.12 -13.21 -14.73
CA VAL A 33 -1.06 -11.74 -14.82
C VAL A 33 -0.52 -11.35 -16.17
N GLU A 34 -1.32 -10.80 -17.06
CA GLU A 34 -0.90 -10.38 -18.40
C GLU A 34 -1.19 -8.90 -18.67
N PHE A 35 -0.34 -8.28 -19.50
CA PHE A 35 -0.45 -6.87 -19.90
C PHE A 35 -0.61 -6.69 -21.42
N SER A 36 -0.92 -7.78 -22.12
CA SER A 36 -1.11 -7.81 -23.58
C SER A 36 -2.48 -7.27 -24.01
N ARG A 37 -3.46 -7.26 -23.10
CA ARG A 37 -4.83 -6.81 -23.35
C ARG A 37 -5.09 -5.49 -22.64
N PRO A 38 -5.64 -4.48 -23.33
CA PRO A 38 -5.96 -3.20 -22.71
C PRO A 38 -7.02 -3.40 -21.61
N VAL A 39 -6.85 -2.69 -20.50
CA VAL A 39 -7.79 -2.71 -19.38
C VAL A 39 -8.66 -1.46 -19.39
N ASN A 40 -9.96 -1.64 -19.18
CA ASN A 40 -10.92 -0.57 -19.03
C ASN A 40 -11.33 -0.41 -17.55
N LEU A 41 -11.34 0.83 -17.04
CA LEU A 41 -11.80 1.11 -15.67
C LEU A 41 -13.27 0.77 -15.45
N GLU A 42 -14.12 0.89 -16.47
CA GLU A 42 -15.53 0.49 -16.36
C GLU A 42 -15.67 -1.02 -16.20
N GLU A 43 -14.80 -1.81 -16.83
CA GLU A 43 -14.74 -3.25 -16.62
C GLU A 43 -14.25 -3.58 -15.20
N ALA A 44 -13.16 -2.93 -14.76
CA ALA A 44 -12.65 -3.08 -13.39
C ALA A 44 -13.72 -2.71 -12.35
N LYS A 45 -14.54 -1.69 -12.60
CA LYS A 45 -15.68 -1.32 -11.74
C LYS A 45 -16.76 -2.39 -11.78
N ARG A 46 -17.15 -2.86 -12.96
CA ARG A 46 -18.20 -3.86 -13.14
C ARG A 46 -17.89 -5.18 -12.42
N ILE A 47 -16.63 -5.63 -12.44
CA ILE A 47 -16.22 -6.89 -11.77
C ILE A 47 -16.00 -6.71 -10.26
N ASN A 48 -16.08 -5.48 -9.73
CA ASN A 48 -15.90 -5.16 -8.32
C ASN A 48 -17.06 -4.31 -7.77
N PRO A 49 -18.32 -4.81 -7.79
CA PRO A 49 -19.48 -4.03 -7.38
C PRO A 49 -19.49 -3.66 -5.89
N GLU A 50 -18.77 -4.40 -5.05
CA GLU A 50 -18.67 -4.16 -3.60
C GLU A 50 -17.67 -3.05 -3.25
N VAL A 51 -16.83 -2.63 -4.21
CA VAL A 51 -15.91 -1.50 -4.01
C VAL A 51 -16.69 -0.19 -4.07
N ARG A 52 -16.71 0.51 -2.94
CA ARG A 52 -17.39 1.79 -2.75
C ARG A 52 -16.50 2.95 -3.20
N GLU A 53 -17.15 4.11 -3.40
CA GLU A 53 -16.50 5.36 -3.79
C GLU A 53 -15.23 5.65 -2.95
N GLY A 54 -14.19 6.13 -3.63
CA GLY A 54 -12.86 6.32 -3.07
C GLY A 54 -12.02 5.04 -3.04
N GLY A 55 -12.49 3.95 -3.63
CA GLY A 55 -11.78 2.66 -3.64
C GLY A 55 -11.80 1.96 -2.29
N ARG A 56 -12.93 2.04 -1.58
CA ARG A 56 -13.11 1.51 -0.23
C ARG A 56 -13.85 0.19 -0.24
N TYR A 57 -13.36 -0.78 0.51
CA TYR A 57 -14.03 -2.07 0.71
C TYR A 57 -13.82 -2.56 2.13
N ALA A 58 -14.82 -3.24 2.68
CA ALA A 58 -14.70 -4.05 3.89
C ALA A 58 -15.69 -5.21 3.78
N PRO A 59 -15.37 -6.42 4.27
CA PRO A 59 -16.29 -7.55 4.27
C PRO A 59 -17.56 -7.24 5.08
N GLU A 60 -18.73 -7.63 4.56
CA GLU A 60 -20.02 -7.41 5.22
C GLU A 60 -20.38 -8.53 6.21
N ASP A 61 -19.92 -9.76 5.97
CA ASP A 61 -20.31 -10.94 6.76
C ASP A 61 -19.39 -11.20 7.96
N CYS A 62 -18.26 -10.49 8.05
CA CYS A 62 -17.25 -10.76 9.05
C CYS A 62 -16.37 -9.56 9.38
N LYS A 63 -15.74 -9.58 10.55
CA LYS A 63 -14.78 -8.53 10.91
C LYS A 63 -13.45 -8.74 10.18
N ALA A 64 -13.10 -7.77 9.32
CA ALA A 64 -11.88 -7.76 8.52
C ALA A 64 -10.61 -8.10 9.30
N LEU A 65 -9.63 -8.69 8.61
CA LEU A 65 -8.34 -9.05 9.21
C LEU A 65 -7.56 -7.82 9.71
N GLN A 66 -7.58 -6.73 8.93
CA GLN A 66 -6.89 -5.49 9.26
C GLN A 66 -7.48 -4.32 8.46
N LYS A 67 -7.38 -3.10 9.03
CA LYS A 67 -7.63 -1.83 8.36
C LYS A 67 -6.37 -1.38 7.61
N VAL A 68 -6.38 -1.41 6.28
CA VAL A 68 -5.20 -1.21 5.40
C VAL A 68 -5.37 -0.02 4.47
N ALA A 69 -4.49 0.97 4.54
CA ALA A 69 -4.34 1.98 3.50
C ALA A 69 -3.30 1.51 2.47
N ILE A 70 -3.68 1.44 1.21
CA ILE A 70 -2.75 1.15 0.11
C ILE A 70 -2.36 2.46 -0.54
N ILE A 71 -1.08 2.80 -0.47
CA ILE A 71 -0.51 4.06 -0.90
C ILE A 71 0.32 3.82 -2.17
N ILE A 72 -0.05 4.51 -3.24
CA ILE A 72 0.59 4.40 -4.56
C ILE A 72 1.19 5.77 -4.91
N PRO A 73 2.53 5.90 -4.96
CA PRO A 73 3.18 7.11 -5.44
C PRO A 73 3.02 7.20 -6.96
N PHE A 74 2.61 8.37 -7.48
CA PHE A 74 2.11 8.43 -8.85
C PHE A 74 2.44 9.73 -9.57
N ARG A 75 2.72 9.63 -10.88
CA ARG A 75 2.68 10.74 -11.85
C ARG A 75 2.63 10.15 -13.27
N ASN A 76 1.67 10.56 -14.09
CA ASN A 76 1.58 10.23 -15.53
C ASN A 76 1.66 8.72 -15.85
N ARG A 77 1.00 7.87 -15.04
CA ARG A 77 1.01 6.40 -15.16
C ARG A 77 -0.40 5.81 -15.25
N ASP A 78 -1.34 6.52 -15.85
CA ASP A 78 -2.76 6.15 -15.81
C ASP A 78 -3.03 4.76 -16.41
N GLU A 79 -2.35 4.38 -17.50
CA GLU A 79 -2.48 3.01 -18.04
C GLU A 79 -2.00 1.92 -17.07
N HIS A 80 -0.92 2.17 -16.32
CA HIS A 80 -0.43 1.23 -15.32
C HIS A 80 -1.42 1.11 -14.16
N LEU A 81 -1.99 2.24 -13.72
CA LEU A 81 -2.99 2.27 -12.67
C LEU A 81 -4.24 1.47 -13.05
N LYS A 82 -4.66 1.50 -14.32
CA LYS A 82 -5.78 0.66 -14.81
C LYS A 82 -5.52 -0.82 -14.56
N TYR A 83 -4.34 -1.32 -14.97
CA TYR A 83 -3.94 -2.70 -14.70
C TYR A 83 -3.86 -3.00 -13.21
N TRP A 84 -3.28 -2.09 -12.43
CA TRP A 84 -3.17 -2.23 -10.98
C TRP A 84 -4.55 -2.41 -10.33
N LEU A 85 -5.50 -1.51 -10.62
CA LEU A 85 -6.86 -1.59 -10.06
C LEU A 85 -7.59 -2.86 -10.51
N TYR A 86 -7.47 -3.22 -11.79
CA TYR A 86 -8.10 -4.43 -12.34
C TYR A 86 -7.64 -5.71 -11.62
N TYR A 87 -6.34 -5.86 -11.37
CA TYR A 87 -5.82 -7.05 -10.70
C TYR A 87 -5.98 -7.00 -9.18
N LEU A 88 -5.72 -5.86 -8.54
CA LEU A 88 -5.61 -5.81 -7.07
C LEU A 88 -6.96 -5.77 -6.38
N HIS A 89 -8.00 -5.10 -6.91
CA HIS A 89 -9.29 -5.08 -6.22
C HIS A 89 -9.86 -6.48 -5.94
N PRO A 90 -9.92 -7.41 -6.91
CA PRO A 90 -10.38 -8.77 -6.64
C PRO A 90 -9.49 -9.50 -5.63
N ILE A 91 -8.17 -9.31 -5.68
CA ILE A 91 -7.21 -9.92 -4.75
C ILE A 91 -7.45 -9.43 -3.32
N LEU A 92 -7.57 -8.12 -3.13
CA LEU A 92 -7.72 -7.50 -1.81
C LEU A 92 -9.06 -7.85 -1.15
N GLN A 93 -10.13 -7.97 -1.95
CA GLN A 93 -11.44 -8.45 -1.47
C GLN A 93 -11.35 -9.91 -0.98
N ARG A 94 -10.73 -10.81 -1.76
CA ARG A 94 -10.50 -12.20 -1.32
C ARG A 94 -9.62 -12.31 -0.08
N GLN A 95 -8.76 -11.33 0.16
CA GLN A 95 -7.93 -11.24 1.38
C GLN A 95 -8.70 -10.72 2.61
N GLN A 96 -10.00 -10.41 2.49
CA GLN A 96 -10.87 -9.99 3.59
C GLN A 96 -10.32 -8.80 4.40
N LEU A 97 -9.79 -7.81 3.68
CA LEU A 97 -9.25 -6.56 4.25
C LEU A 97 -10.32 -5.48 4.29
N ASP A 98 -10.29 -4.62 5.31
CA ASP A 98 -10.94 -3.30 5.26
C ASP A 98 -9.90 -2.33 4.69
N TYR A 99 -10.03 -2.01 3.41
CA TYR A 99 -8.99 -1.28 2.70
C TYR A 99 -9.49 -0.02 2.01
N GLY A 100 -8.54 0.87 1.72
CA GLY A 100 -8.69 2.00 0.83
C GLY A 100 -7.49 2.17 -0.08
N VAL A 101 -7.73 2.53 -1.34
CA VAL A 101 -6.69 2.77 -2.35
C VAL A 101 -6.45 4.26 -2.52
N TYR A 102 -5.23 4.72 -2.25
CA TYR A 102 -4.81 6.12 -2.31
C TYR A 102 -3.69 6.30 -3.34
N VAL A 103 -4.02 7.00 -4.42
CA VAL A 103 -3.08 7.39 -5.47
C VAL A 103 -2.57 8.79 -5.17
N ILE A 104 -1.31 8.89 -4.74
CA ILE A 104 -0.69 10.16 -4.37
C ILE A 104 0.03 10.72 -5.58
N ASN A 105 -0.67 11.63 -6.27
CA ASN A 105 -0.24 12.21 -7.52
C ASN A 105 0.66 13.43 -7.28
N GLN A 106 1.91 13.37 -7.73
CA GLN A 106 2.80 14.53 -7.71
C GLN A 106 2.39 15.51 -8.82
N GLY A 107 1.95 16.71 -8.43
CA GLY A 107 1.68 17.80 -9.36
C GLY A 107 2.97 18.44 -9.87
N GLY A 108 2.88 19.11 -11.02
CA GLY A 108 4.00 19.80 -11.65
C GLY A 108 5.04 18.87 -12.28
N GLU A 109 6.10 19.50 -12.81
CA GLU A 109 7.12 18.83 -13.63
C GLU A 109 8.46 18.62 -12.91
N GLU A 110 8.55 18.96 -11.62
CA GLU A 110 9.76 18.79 -10.81
C GLU A 110 10.22 17.33 -10.71
N THR A 111 11.45 17.08 -10.26
CA THR A 111 11.95 15.71 -10.07
C THR A 111 11.00 14.88 -9.20
N PHE A 112 10.73 13.64 -9.61
CA PHE A 112 9.84 12.75 -8.87
C PHE A 112 10.42 12.40 -7.49
N ASN A 113 9.59 12.42 -6.45
CA ASN A 113 9.99 12.10 -5.09
C ASN A 113 9.10 11.02 -4.48
N ARG A 114 9.46 9.77 -4.77
CA ARG A 114 8.69 8.58 -4.37
C ARG A 114 8.47 8.53 -2.85
N ALA A 115 9.53 8.54 -2.05
CA ALA A 115 9.44 8.39 -0.59
C ALA A 115 8.62 9.50 0.08
N LYS A 116 8.72 10.75 -0.40
CA LYS A 116 7.92 11.86 0.11
C LYS A 116 6.43 11.69 -0.20
N LEU A 117 6.05 11.20 -1.38
CA LEU A 117 4.66 10.89 -1.71
C LEU A 117 4.08 9.78 -0.82
N LEU A 118 4.90 8.78 -0.46
CA LEU A 118 4.48 7.72 0.47
C LEU A 118 4.19 8.28 1.88
N ASN A 119 5.04 9.20 2.39
CA ASN A 119 4.79 9.92 3.64
C ASN A 119 3.49 10.73 3.60
N ILE A 120 3.22 11.42 2.47
CA ILE A 120 1.98 12.18 2.25
C ILE A 120 0.78 11.24 2.29
N GLY A 121 0.85 10.11 1.58
CA GLY A 121 -0.24 9.14 1.57
C GLY A 121 -0.55 8.56 2.95
N PHE A 122 0.48 8.26 3.75
CA PHE A 122 0.30 7.88 5.15
C PHE A 122 -0.49 8.94 5.94
N LYS A 123 -0.10 10.22 5.82
CA LYS A 123 -0.72 11.32 6.56
C LYS A 123 -2.15 11.62 6.09
N GLU A 124 -2.39 11.62 4.78
CA GLU A 124 -3.72 11.91 4.22
C GLU A 124 -4.71 10.75 4.44
N ALA A 125 -4.28 9.50 4.29
CA ALA A 125 -5.15 8.35 4.53
C ALA A 125 -5.68 8.32 5.99
N LEU A 126 -4.84 8.71 6.96
CA LEU A 126 -5.22 8.80 8.37
C LEU A 126 -6.25 9.89 8.68
N LYS A 127 -6.45 10.89 7.80
CA LYS A 127 -7.53 11.87 7.94
C LYS A 127 -8.89 11.30 7.58
N GLU A 128 -8.92 10.31 6.69
CA GLU A 128 -10.15 9.68 6.18
C GLU A 128 -10.60 8.52 7.07
N TYR A 129 -9.66 7.75 7.63
CA TYR A 129 -9.98 6.57 8.42
C TYR A 129 -8.82 6.18 9.34
N ASP A 130 -9.12 5.56 10.48
CA ASP A 130 -8.12 5.09 11.43
C ASP A 130 -7.46 3.79 10.94
N TYR A 131 -6.62 3.87 9.91
CA TYR A 131 -5.86 2.74 9.40
C TYR A 131 -4.76 2.32 10.38
N GLY A 132 -4.62 1.00 10.58
CA GLY A 132 -3.56 0.41 11.40
C GLY A 132 -2.39 -0.14 10.57
N CYS A 133 -2.56 -0.25 9.26
CA CYS A 133 -1.58 -0.78 8.32
C CYS A 133 -1.48 0.07 7.07
N PHE A 134 -0.26 0.21 6.56
CA PHE A 134 0.03 0.93 5.35
C PHE A 134 0.82 0.03 4.41
N VAL A 135 0.26 -0.23 3.24
CA VAL A 135 0.95 -0.92 2.15
C VAL A 135 1.42 0.16 1.17
N PHE A 136 2.73 0.22 0.92
CA PHE A 136 3.33 1.12 -0.05
C PHE A 136 3.63 0.30 -1.30
N SER A 137 2.96 0.62 -2.41
CA SER A 137 3.04 -0.17 -3.65
C SER A 137 3.43 0.71 -4.82
N ASP A 138 4.47 0.33 -5.54
CA ASP A 138 4.68 0.85 -6.89
C ASP A 138 3.49 0.45 -7.79
N VAL A 139 3.07 1.36 -8.67
CA VAL A 139 1.88 1.20 -9.53
C VAL A 139 2.05 0.12 -10.62
N ASP A 140 3.30 -0.25 -10.90
CA ASP A 140 3.67 -1.18 -11.97
C ASP A 140 3.93 -2.61 -11.47
N LEU A 141 3.73 -2.91 -10.18
CA LEU A 141 3.94 -4.23 -9.61
C LEU A 141 2.63 -4.93 -9.25
N ILE A 142 2.39 -6.08 -9.88
CA ILE A 142 1.20 -6.91 -9.67
C ILE A 142 1.60 -8.24 -9.04
N PRO A 143 1.00 -8.67 -7.92
CA PRO A 143 1.28 -9.97 -7.33
C PRO A 143 0.74 -11.11 -8.21
N MET A 144 1.49 -12.20 -8.31
CA MET A 144 1.14 -13.37 -9.10
C MET A 144 0.51 -14.49 -8.24
N ASP A 145 0.27 -14.23 -6.96
CA ASP A 145 -0.36 -15.17 -6.03
C ASP A 145 -1.10 -14.41 -4.93
N ASP A 146 -2.40 -14.63 -4.77
CA ASP A 146 -3.19 -13.90 -3.78
C ASP A 146 -3.02 -14.42 -2.34
N ARG A 147 -2.26 -15.50 -2.14
CA ARG A 147 -1.76 -15.91 -0.81
C ARG A 147 -0.69 -14.95 -0.29
N ASN A 148 -0.15 -14.07 -1.14
CA ASN A 148 0.66 -12.94 -0.70
C ASN A 148 -0.25 -11.85 -0.13
N ILE A 149 -0.60 -11.94 1.16
CA ILE A 149 -1.60 -11.06 1.79
C ILE A 149 -1.05 -9.64 1.99
N TYR A 150 -1.74 -8.63 1.44
CA TYR A 150 -1.40 -7.21 1.48
C TYR A 150 -1.79 -6.58 2.83
N LYS A 151 -1.13 -7.04 3.90
CA LYS A 151 -1.32 -6.55 5.27
C LYS A 151 -0.01 -6.45 6.02
N CYS A 152 -0.09 -5.97 7.25
CA CYS A 152 1.06 -5.78 8.13
C CYS A 152 1.25 -6.98 9.05
N TYR A 153 2.47 -7.09 9.58
CA TYR A 153 2.90 -8.18 10.46
C TYR A 153 3.66 -7.60 11.66
N SER A 154 4.08 -8.45 12.60
CA SER A 154 4.89 -8.04 13.75
C SER A 154 6.21 -7.37 13.38
N GLN A 155 6.70 -7.66 12.17
CA GLN A 155 7.90 -7.07 11.57
C GLN A 155 7.55 -6.42 10.22
N PRO A 156 8.27 -5.36 9.80
CA PRO A 156 8.09 -4.73 8.50
C PRO A 156 8.09 -5.76 7.37
N ARG A 157 7.10 -5.68 6.49
CA ARG A 157 6.85 -6.71 5.48
C ARG A 157 7.35 -6.24 4.12
N HIS A 158 8.18 -7.04 3.45
CA HIS A 158 8.50 -6.87 2.04
C HIS A 158 7.65 -7.86 1.24
N LEU A 159 6.77 -7.36 0.36
CA LEU A 159 5.76 -8.16 -0.36
C LEU A 159 6.25 -8.56 -1.76
N SER A 160 7.06 -7.73 -2.43
CA SER A 160 7.58 -7.99 -3.79
C SER A 160 8.96 -8.65 -3.79
N VAL A 161 9.08 -9.84 -3.18
CA VAL A 161 10.38 -10.50 -2.94
C VAL A 161 10.98 -11.16 -4.17
N SER A 162 10.16 -11.46 -5.18
CA SER A 162 10.54 -12.23 -6.36
C SER A 162 9.92 -11.61 -7.62
N MET A 163 10.57 -10.58 -8.18
CA MET A 163 10.09 -9.88 -9.37
C MET A 163 10.62 -10.49 -10.67
N ASP A 164 9.78 -10.57 -11.69
CA ASP A 164 10.16 -11.05 -13.03
C ASP A 164 11.31 -10.25 -13.66
N LYS A 165 11.36 -8.93 -13.45
CA LYS A 165 12.44 -8.05 -13.92
C LYS A 165 13.83 -8.42 -13.39
N PHE A 166 13.87 -9.13 -12.26
CA PHE A 166 15.10 -9.63 -11.63
C PHE A 166 15.23 -11.15 -11.74
N GLY A 167 14.53 -11.77 -12.71
CA GLY A 167 14.56 -13.21 -12.91
C GLY A 167 13.97 -14.01 -11.75
N PHE A 168 12.96 -13.45 -11.05
CA PHE A 168 12.33 -14.05 -9.87
C PHE A 168 13.32 -14.33 -8.73
N ARG A 169 14.27 -13.41 -8.53
CA ARG A 169 15.25 -13.45 -7.44
C ARG A 169 15.26 -12.13 -6.68
N LEU A 170 15.52 -12.21 -5.38
CA LEU A 170 15.76 -11.03 -4.56
C LEU A 170 17.12 -10.43 -4.98
N PRO A 171 17.20 -9.13 -5.34
CA PRO A 171 18.46 -8.53 -5.80
C PRO A 171 19.59 -8.62 -4.78
N TYR A 172 19.27 -8.38 -3.52
CA TYR A 172 20.18 -8.50 -2.37
C TYR A 172 19.35 -8.56 -1.07
N ASN A 173 19.93 -9.07 0.02
CA ASN A 173 19.18 -9.39 1.24
C ASN A 173 18.50 -8.18 1.91
N GLN A 174 19.08 -6.98 1.76
CA GLN A 174 18.61 -5.72 2.31
C GLN A 174 17.53 -5.05 1.43
N TYR A 175 17.27 -5.58 0.23
CA TYR A 175 16.34 -4.97 -0.71
C TYR A 175 14.92 -4.88 -0.13
N PHE A 176 14.36 -3.67 -0.15
CA PHE A 176 13.05 -3.34 0.42
C PHE A 176 12.16 -2.50 -0.52
N GLY A 177 12.51 -2.45 -1.81
CA GLY A 177 11.77 -1.69 -2.82
C GLY A 177 10.57 -2.45 -3.41
N GLY A 178 9.81 -1.76 -4.26
CA GLY A 178 8.62 -2.31 -4.90
C GLY A 178 7.36 -2.18 -4.03
N VAL A 179 7.03 -3.24 -3.30
CA VAL A 179 5.86 -3.34 -2.44
C VAL A 179 6.26 -3.73 -1.02
N SER A 180 5.91 -2.89 -0.05
CA SER A 180 6.16 -3.13 1.37
C SER A 180 4.94 -2.79 2.23
N ALA A 181 4.89 -3.29 3.46
CA ALA A 181 3.86 -2.96 4.42
C ALA A 181 4.43 -2.71 5.82
N LEU A 182 4.04 -1.59 6.43
CA LEU A 182 4.41 -1.22 7.79
C LEU A 182 3.15 -0.88 8.59
N SER A 183 3.09 -1.36 9.84
CA SER A 183 2.06 -0.91 10.76
C SER A 183 2.22 0.58 11.07
N LYS A 184 1.15 1.22 11.55
CA LYS A 184 1.20 2.61 12.02
C LYS A 184 2.36 2.84 13.00
N GLU A 185 2.53 1.93 13.94
CA GLU A 185 3.58 1.98 14.96
C GLU A 185 4.97 1.82 14.35
N GLN A 186 5.16 0.87 13.44
CA GLN A 186 6.45 0.66 12.75
C GLN A 186 6.86 1.88 11.95
N PHE A 187 5.92 2.47 11.21
CA PHE A 187 6.16 3.65 10.37
C PHE A 187 6.48 4.90 11.20
N VAL A 188 5.73 5.14 12.28
CA VAL A 188 6.01 6.25 13.21
C VAL A 188 7.35 6.05 13.93
N LYS A 189 7.68 4.82 14.33
CA LYS A 189 8.94 4.49 15.04
C LYS A 189 10.19 4.87 14.25
N ILE A 190 10.14 4.83 12.92
CA ILE A 190 11.24 5.24 12.03
C ILE A 190 11.16 6.70 11.58
N ASN A 191 10.21 7.50 12.10
CA ASN A 191 9.91 8.85 11.62
C ASN A 191 9.49 8.86 10.13
N GLY A 192 8.79 7.82 9.66
CA GLY A 192 8.49 7.63 8.24
C GLY A 192 9.74 7.55 7.35
N PHE A 193 9.54 7.86 6.08
CA PHE A 193 10.54 7.75 5.02
C PHE A 193 11.30 9.07 4.78
N PRO A 194 12.49 9.06 4.17
CA PRO A 194 13.22 10.31 3.89
C PRO A 194 12.47 11.17 2.86
N ASN A 195 12.48 12.50 3.01
CA ASN A 195 11.83 13.41 2.06
C ASN A 195 12.81 13.98 1.02
N ASN A 196 14.11 13.75 1.18
CA ASN A 196 15.16 14.40 0.40
C ASN A 196 15.74 13.54 -0.75
N TYR A 197 15.11 12.41 -1.06
CA TYR A 197 15.46 11.58 -2.23
C TYR A 197 14.68 12.06 -3.46
N TRP A 198 15.30 12.95 -4.22
CA TRP A 198 14.79 13.45 -5.49
C TRP A 198 15.41 12.65 -6.64
N GLY A 199 14.57 12.01 -7.44
CA GLY A 199 14.97 11.13 -8.53
C GLY A 199 15.07 9.68 -8.10
N TRP A 200 15.61 8.85 -8.99
CA TRP A 200 15.58 7.41 -8.84
C TRP A 200 16.70 6.87 -7.93
N GLY A 201 16.28 6.11 -6.91
CA GLY A 201 17.08 5.12 -6.22
C GLY A 201 17.68 5.55 -4.88
N GLY A 202 17.85 4.55 -4.01
CA GLY A 202 18.50 4.62 -2.70
C GLY A 202 17.58 4.94 -1.53
N GLU A 203 16.37 5.44 -1.78
CA GLU A 203 15.39 5.71 -0.74
C GLU A 203 14.91 4.42 -0.07
N ASP A 204 14.77 3.32 -0.82
CA ASP A 204 14.39 2.01 -0.27
C ASP A 204 15.48 1.43 0.66
N ASP A 205 16.75 1.69 0.34
CA ASP A 205 17.89 1.27 1.17
C ASP A 205 17.98 2.11 2.45
N ASP A 206 17.68 3.42 2.36
CA ASP A 206 17.51 4.29 3.53
C ASP A 206 16.39 3.78 4.44
N ILE A 207 15.24 3.44 3.87
CA ILE A 207 14.10 2.87 4.61
C ILE A 207 14.51 1.57 5.30
N TYR A 208 15.21 0.67 4.61
CA TYR A 208 15.76 -0.55 5.22
C TYR A 208 16.68 -0.21 6.40
N ASN A 209 17.61 0.74 6.23
CA ASN A 209 18.55 1.16 7.28
C ASN A 209 17.81 1.74 8.50
N ARG A 210 16.77 2.56 8.29
CA ARG A 210 15.92 3.08 9.37
C ARG A 210 15.27 1.96 10.17
N LEU A 211 14.71 0.97 9.49
CA LEU A 211 14.09 -0.20 10.11
C LEU A 211 15.11 -0.98 10.95
N TYR A 212 16.28 -1.24 10.35
CA TYR A 212 17.40 -1.92 11.00
C TYR A 212 17.88 -1.18 12.26
N PHE A 213 18.08 0.15 12.19
CA PHE A 213 18.52 0.96 13.33
C PHE A 213 17.47 1.06 14.45
N LYS A 214 16.19 0.82 14.16
CA LYS A 214 15.12 0.70 15.18
C LYS A 214 14.91 -0.74 15.66
N GLY A 215 15.84 -1.65 15.36
CA GLY A 215 15.86 -3.03 15.82
C GLY A 215 14.84 -3.94 15.15
N MET A 216 14.31 -3.54 13.99
CA MET A 216 13.34 -4.35 13.23
C MET A 216 14.05 -5.21 12.18
N ARG A 217 13.44 -6.33 11.83
CA ARG A 217 13.90 -7.29 10.80
C ARG A 217 12.87 -7.34 9.68
N ILE A 218 13.30 -7.63 8.46
CA ILE A 218 12.35 -7.71 7.34
C ILE A 218 11.67 -9.09 7.33
N SER A 219 10.33 -9.08 7.38
CA SER A 219 9.50 -10.24 7.12
C SER A 219 9.21 -10.36 5.63
N ARG A 220 9.22 -11.59 5.10
CA ARG A 220 9.00 -11.89 3.67
C ARG A 220 8.06 -13.10 3.51
N PRO A 221 7.19 -13.12 2.48
CA PRO A 221 6.50 -14.34 2.08
C PRO A 221 7.50 -15.38 1.57
N ASP A 222 7.03 -16.62 1.43
CA ASP A 222 7.72 -17.61 0.60
C ASP A 222 7.94 -17.04 -0.82
N ALA A 223 9.09 -17.34 -1.43
CA ALA A 223 9.49 -16.74 -2.70
C ALA A 223 8.57 -17.14 -3.87
N VAL A 224 7.92 -18.31 -3.81
CA VAL A 224 6.94 -18.74 -4.83
C VAL A 224 5.67 -17.91 -4.73
N ILE A 225 5.18 -17.67 -3.51
CA ILE A 225 4.00 -16.85 -3.23
C ILE A 225 4.29 -15.37 -3.48
N GLY A 226 5.49 -14.90 -3.15
CA GLY A 226 5.90 -13.51 -3.30
C GLY A 226 6.33 -13.12 -4.72
N LYS A 227 5.90 -13.87 -5.75
CA LYS A 227 6.16 -13.52 -7.15
C LYS A 227 5.35 -12.31 -7.56
N CYS A 228 6.00 -11.37 -8.24
CA CYS A 228 5.36 -10.20 -8.83
C CYS A 228 5.77 -10.04 -10.29
N ARG A 229 4.85 -9.52 -11.10
CA ARG A 229 5.11 -9.14 -12.49
C ARG A 229 5.13 -7.63 -12.61
N MET A 230 6.16 -7.09 -13.27
CA MET A 230 6.32 -5.67 -13.52
C MET A 230 5.71 -5.27 -14.87
N ILE A 231 4.87 -4.25 -14.89
CA ILE A 231 4.43 -3.60 -16.13
C ILE A 231 5.64 -2.86 -16.72
N ARG A 232 6.13 -3.33 -17.86
CA ARG A 232 7.35 -2.81 -18.47
C ARG A 232 7.17 -1.38 -18.96
N HIS A 233 8.18 -0.55 -18.75
CA HIS A 233 8.24 0.82 -19.25
C HIS A 233 9.69 1.28 -19.44
N SER A 234 9.89 2.29 -20.29
CA SER A 234 11.15 3.05 -20.33
C SER A 234 11.28 3.91 -19.07
N ARG A 235 12.49 4.34 -18.71
CA ARG A 235 12.66 5.29 -17.60
C ARG A 235 11.88 6.58 -17.90
N ASP A 236 11.24 7.12 -16.86
CA ASP A 236 10.49 8.36 -16.97
C ASP A 236 11.42 9.56 -17.02
N HIS A 237 11.00 10.60 -17.76
CA HIS A 237 11.60 11.93 -17.67
C HIS A 237 11.42 12.49 -16.24
N ASN A 238 12.40 13.27 -15.74
CA ASN A 238 12.41 13.83 -14.38
C ASN A 238 12.43 12.74 -13.27
N ASN A 239 12.99 11.57 -13.57
CA ASN A 239 13.25 10.49 -12.62
C ASN A 239 14.64 9.87 -12.86
N GLU A 240 15.62 10.73 -13.16
CA GLU A 240 17.00 10.35 -13.40
C GLU A 240 17.62 9.77 -12.12
N PRO A 241 18.67 8.93 -12.24
CA PRO A 241 19.39 8.42 -11.09
C PRO A 241 19.82 9.53 -10.13
N ASN A 242 19.39 9.46 -8.86
CA ASN A 242 19.78 10.43 -7.85
C ASN A 242 21.30 10.33 -7.60
N PRO A 243 22.08 11.38 -7.92
CA PRO A 243 23.54 11.34 -7.80
C PRO A 243 24.00 11.25 -6.34
N GLN A 244 23.17 11.68 -5.38
CA GLN A 244 23.49 11.72 -3.95
C GLN A 244 23.07 10.44 -3.21
N ARG A 245 22.48 9.46 -3.88
CA ARG A 245 21.85 8.29 -3.24
C ARG A 245 22.78 7.55 -2.27
N PHE A 246 24.04 7.32 -2.65
CA PHE A 246 24.97 6.55 -1.81
C PHE A 246 25.43 7.32 -0.58
N ASP A 247 25.68 8.63 -0.71
CA ASP A 247 26.01 9.50 0.43
C ASP A 247 24.83 9.58 1.41
N ARG A 248 23.60 9.71 0.89
CA ARG A 248 22.39 9.74 1.74
C ARG A 248 22.18 8.43 2.50
N ILE A 249 22.38 7.27 1.85
CA ILE A 249 22.28 5.95 2.50
C ILE A 249 23.32 5.82 3.62
N ALA A 250 24.55 6.29 3.39
CA ALA A 250 25.58 6.26 4.41
C ALA A 250 25.20 7.10 5.65
N ARG A 251 24.45 8.19 5.43
CA ARG A 251 24.02 9.14 6.47
C ARG A 251 22.65 8.87 7.07
N THR A 252 22.01 7.73 6.78
CA THR A 252 20.67 7.42 7.31
C THR A 252 20.61 7.54 8.83
N ARG A 253 21.66 7.07 9.54
CA ARG A 253 21.71 7.11 11.02
C ARG A 253 21.67 8.55 11.56
N GLU A 254 22.39 9.47 10.93
CA GLU A 254 22.41 10.88 11.35
C GLU A 254 21.11 11.60 10.99
N THR A 255 20.50 11.26 9.85
CA THR A 255 19.42 12.04 9.26
C THR A 255 18.03 11.52 9.59
N MET A 256 17.84 10.25 9.97
CA MET A 256 16.50 9.67 10.10
C MET A 256 15.58 10.37 11.12
N ASN A 257 16.15 11.01 12.15
CA ASN A 257 15.38 11.74 13.15
C ASN A 257 15.11 13.22 12.75
N SER A 258 15.75 13.73 11.71
CA SER A 258 15.63 15.12 11.23
C SER A 258 15.09 15.23 9.79
N ASP A 259 14.98 14.12 9.06
CA ASP A 259 14.30 14.02 7.78
C ASP A 259 13.28 12.88 7.79
N GLY A 260 12.00 13.23 7.78
CA GLY A 260 10.91 12.26 7.83
C GLY A 260 9.55 12.90 8.01
N LEU A 261 8.64 12.23 8.72
CA LEU A 261 7.30 12.75 9.02
C LEU A 261 7.32 14.10 9.74
N ASN A 262 8.29 14.29 10.64
CA ASN A 262 8.44 15.54 11.40
C ASN A 262 8.83 16.76 10.54
N THR A 263 9.40 16.56 9.36
CA THR A 263 9.79 17.62 8.43
C THR A 263 8.99 17.59 7.12
N LEU A 264 7.97 16.75 7.04
CA LEU A 264 7.12 16.60 5.87
C LEU A 264 6.34 17.90 5.57
N SER A 265 6.67 18.52 4.44
CA SER A 265 6.02 19.72 3.92
C SER A 265 5.53 19.50 2.49
N TYR A 266 4.27 19.85 2.24
CA TYR A 266 3.54 19.71 0.98
C TYR A 266 2.25 20.54 1.04
N LYS A 267 1.63 20.75 -0.12
CA LYS A 267 0.28 21.34 -0.26
C LYS A 267 -0.62 20.39 -1.02
N VAL A 268 -1.81 20.10 -0.48
CA VAL A 268 -2.84 19.39 -1.24
C VAL A 268 -3.47 20.37 -2.24
N LEU A 269 -3.39 20.04 -3.52
CA LEU A 269 -3.97 20.83 -4.60
C LEU A 269 -5.40 20.37 -4.91
N LYS A 270 -5.63 19.06 -4.90
CA LYS A 270 -6.93 18.46 -5.22
C LYS A 270 -7.07 17.07 -4.61
N THR A 271 -8.27 16.74 -4.15
CA THR A 271 -8.66 15.39 -3.73
C THR A 271 -9.88 14.96 -4.54
N GLU A 272 -9.79 13.80 -5.19
CA GLU A 272 -10.83 13.25 -6.06
C GLU A 272 -11.14 11.82 -5.64
N LYS A 273 -12.40 11.53 -5.30
CA LYS A 273 -12.86 10.18 -4.98
C LYS A 273 -13.47 9.56 -6.23
N TYR A 274 -12.72 8.70 -6.89
CA TYR A 274 -13.21 7.89 -8.01
C TYR A 274 -13.84 6.60 -7.47
N PRO A 275 -14.63 5.86 -8.27
CA PRO A 275 -15.22 4.60 -7.82
C PRO A 275 -14.21 3.60 -7.26
N LEU A 276 -13.02 3.51 -7.85
CA LEU A 276 -12.02 2.50 -7.52
C LEU A 276 -10.83 3.01 -6.68
N TYR A 277 -10.67 4.32 -6.51
CA TYR A 277 -9.54 4.87 -5.76
C TYR A 277 -9.78 6.33 -5.38
N THR A 278 -9.02 6.80 -4.40
CA THR A 278 -8.91 8.23 -4.08
C THR A 278 -7.62 8.78 -4.66
N LYS A 279 -7.70 9.79 -5.52
CA LYS A 279 -6.53 10.51 -6.07
C LYS A 279 -6.30 11.77 -5.25
N ILE A 280 -5.10 11.94 -4.72
CA ILE A 280 -4.70 13.14 -3.99
C ILE A 280 -3.54 13.77 -4.76
N THR A 281 -3.81 14.89 -5.42
CA THR A 281 -2.80 15.66 -6.14
C THR A 281 -2.14 16.65 -5.19
N VAL A 282 -0.83 16.60 -5.10
CA VAL A 282 -0.03 17.38 -4.14
C VAL A 282 1.12 18.11 -4.81
N ASP A 283 1.42 19.30 -4.31
CA ASP A 283 2.67 20.00 -4.55
C ASP A 283 3.66 19.64 -3.44
N VAL A 284 4.80 19.08 -3.84
CA VAL A 284 5.86 18.61 -2.94
C VAL A 284 7.04 19.58 -2.86
N GLY A 285 6.96 20.74 -3.51
CA GLY A 285 8.07 21.66 -3.71
C GLY A 285 9.14 21.09 -4.64
N SER A 286 10.33 21.68 -4.60
CA SER A 286 11.48 21.30 -5.41
C SER A 286 12.67 20.85 -4.54
N PRO A 287 13.67 20.17 -5.13
CA PRO A 287 14.94 19.92 -4.45
C PRO A 287 15.54 21.23 -3.95
N LYS A 288 16.01 21.26 -2.69
CA LYS A 288 16.80 22.41 -2.20
C LYS A 288 18.22 22.28 -2.76
N ASN A 289 18.70 23.36 -3.38
CA ASN A 289 20.10 23.49 -3.83
C ASN A 289 21.08 23.45 -2.66
#